data_AF-A0A3N1X5A6-F1
#
_entry.id   AF-A0A3N1X5A6-F1
#
_cell.length_a   1.000
_cell.length_b   1.000
_cell.length_c   1.000
_cell.angle_alpha   90.00
_cell.angle_beta   90.00
_cell.angle_gamma   90.00
#
_symmetry.space_group_name_H-M   'P 1'
#
loop_
_entity.id
_entity.type
_entity.pdbx_description
1 polymer ?
#
loop_
_entity_poly.entity_id
_entity_poly.type
_entity_poly.pdbx_seq_one_letter_code
_entity_poly.pdbx_strand_id
1 'polypeptide(L)'
;MRMPPLSLLLPLLFLILGSGMALYAWIVLGDAGSYGAGFMPAAIGCLITLLSALELVRETRRWLVLRPQPESGGRELFSLAVVIAAVVFYIAFVDVLGFVVTSSLIVVALLVPFLGKRRLMASLAAIAAVAGIYYLFSAILLVPLPSGSLF
;
A
#
# COMPACT_ATOMS: atom_id res chain seq x y z
N MET A 1 -26.01 11.72 19.24
CA MET A 1 -25.41 11.54 17.91
C MET A 1 -24.52 10.30 17.94
N ARG A 2 -24.91 9.21 17.26
CA ARG A 2 -24.04 8.02 17.11
C ARG A 2 -23.02 8.37 16.04
N MET A 3 -21.73 8.43 16.39
CA MET A 3 -20.68 8.62 15.40
C MET A 3 -20.78 7.48 14.36
N PRO A 4 -20.53 7.76 13.06
CA PRO A 4 -20.41 6.70 12.09
C PRO A 4 -19.33 5.73 12.59
N PRO A 5 -19.55 4.41 12.50
CA PRO A 5 -18.52 3.45 12.85
C PRO A 5 -17.28 3.73 12.00
N LEU A 6 -16.08 3.61 12.61
CA LEU A 6 -14.79 3.72 11.92
C LEU A 6 -14.74 2.92 10.61
N SER A 7 -15.50 1.82 10.54
CA SER A 7 -15.66 0.96 9.36
C SER A 7 -16.28 1.66 8.14
N LEU A 8 -17.01 2.77 8.30
CA LEU A 8 -17.51 3.58 7.17
C LEU A 8 -16.60 4.77 6.84
N LEU A 9 -15.93 5.32 7.84
CA LEU A 9 -15.03 6.48 7.66
C LEU A 9 -13.78 6.09 6.87
N LEU A 10 -13.21 4.91 7.15
CA LEU A 10 -11.99 4.42 6.54
C LEU A 10 -12.14 4.17 5.03
N PRO A 11 -13.13 3.40 4.52
CA PRO A 11 -13.32 3.23 3.09
C PRO A 11 -13.72 4.55 2.40
N LEU A 12 -14.44 5.44 3.09
CA LEU A 12 -14.75 6.77 2.53
C LEU A 12 -13.48 7.61 2.33
N LEU A 13 -12.57 7.60 3.31
CA LEU A 13 -11.27 8.29 3.20
C LEU A 13 -10.45 7.72 2.04
N PHE A 14 -10.33 6.40 1.94
CA PHE A 14 -9.60 5.76 0.84
C PHE A 14 -10.25 6.00 -0.52
N LEU A 15 -11.58 6.09 -0.59
CA LEU A 15 -12.30 6.43 -1.82
C LEU A 15 -11.99 7.86 -2.27
N ILE A 16 -11.95 8.82 -1.35
CA ILE A 16 -11.56 10.20 -1.64
C ILE A 16 -10.09 10.26 -2.08
N LEU A 17 -9.20 9.56 -1.38
CA LEU A 17 -7.77 9.56 -1.67
C LEU A 17 -7.45 8.89 -3.01
N GLY A 18 -8.06 7.74 -3.30
CA GLY A 18 -7.90 7.02 -4.57
C GLY A 18 -8.45 7.81 -5.75
N SER A 19 -9.64 8.41 -5.60
CA SER A 19 -10.23 9.23 -6.66
C SER A 19 -9.44 10.50 -6.90
N GLY A 20 -8.94 11.14 -5.84
CA GLY A 20 -8.02 12.27 -5.93
C GLY A 20 -6.72 11.91 -6.65
N MET A 21 -6.12 10.76 -6.34
CA MET A 21 -4.89 10.30 -6.99
C MET A 21 -5.10 10.01 -8.48
N ALA A 22 -6.22 9.38 -8.84
CA ALA A 22 -6.59 9.15 -10.23
C ALA A 22 -6.83 10.48 -10.97
N LEU A 23 -7.62 11.38 -10.40
CA LEU A 23 -7.88 12.70 -10.98
C LEU A 23 -6.60 13.51 -11.14
N TYR A 24 -5.70 13.49 -10.16
CA TYR A 24 -4.40 14.15 -10.24
C TYR A 24 -3.56 13.61 -11.41
N ALA A 25 -3.53 12.29 -11.58
CA ALA A 25 -2.85 11.66 -12.70
C ALA A 25 -3.43 12.09 -14.06
N TRP A 26 -4.76 12.19 -14.15
CA TRP A 26 -5.43 12.60 -15.39
C TRP A 26 -5.30 14.09 -15.70
N ILE A 27 -5.40 14.95 -14.69
CA ILE A 27 -5.47 16.42 -14.88
C ILE A 27 -4.07 17.04 -14.92
N VAL A 28 -3.18 16.63 -14.01
CA VAL A 28 -1.89 17.30 -13.80
C VAL A 28 -0.79 16.62 -14.61
N LEU A 29 -0.71 15.29 -14.56
CA LEU A 29 0.30 14.55 -15.31
C LEU A 29 -0.09 14.37 -16.79
N GLY A 30 -1.39 14.27 -17.08
CA GLY A 30 -1.93 14.34 -18.46
C GLY A 30 -1.60 13.14 -19.35
N ASP A 31 -0.82 12.19 -18.84
CA ASP A 31 -0.27 11.03 -19.56
C ASP A 31 -0.82 9.70 -19.01
N ALA A 32 -1.94 9.73 -18.26
CA ALA A 32 -2.54 8.55 -17.64
C ALA A 32 -2.89 7.41 -18.61
N GLY A 33 -3.09 7.70 -19.90
CA GLY A 33 -3.36 6.73 -20.96
C GLY A 33 -2.12 6.26 -21.74
N SER A 34 -0.97 6.91 -21.55
CA SER A 34 0.32 6.50 -22.11
C SER A 34 1.21 5.91 -21.02
N TYR A 35 2.19 5.08 -21.37
CA TYR A 35 3.18 4.60 -20.40
C TYR A 35 4.10 5.75 -19.96
N GLY A 36 3.62 6.55 -19.00
CA GLY A 36 4.27 7.75 -18.47
C GLY A 36 4.14 7.89 -16.95
N ALA A 37 4.51 9.05 -16.43
CA ALA A 37 4.56 9.34 -15.00
C ALA A 37 3.19 9.26 -14.31
N GLY A 38 2.10 9.54 -15.02
CA GLY A 38 0.73 9.45 -14.53
C GLY A 38 0.10 8.07 -14.64
N PHE A 39 0.66 7.14 -15.41
CA PHE A 39 0.09 5.80 -15.59
C PHE A 39 -0.01 5.02 -14.27
N MET A 40 1.10 4.91 -13.54
CA MET A 40 1.16 4.18 -12.26
C MET A 40 0.25 4.81 -11.19
N PRO A 41 0.31 6.14 -10.95
CA PRO A 41 -0.63 6.80 -10.06
C PRO A 41 -2.10 6.63 -10.44
N ALA A 42 -2.44 6.70 -11.73
CA ALA A 42 -3.80 6.49 -12.20
C ALA A 42 -4.28 5.06 -11.96
N ALA A 43 -3.46 4.06 -12.27
CA ALA A 43 -3.80 2.65 -12.08
C ALA A 43 -4.03 2.32 -10.60
N ILE A 44 -3.13 2.77 -9.72
CA ILE A 44 -3.25 2.58 -8.27
C ILE A 44 -4.46 3.33 -7.73
N GLY A 45 -4.64 4.61 -8.10
CA GLY A 45 -5.79 5.41 -7.67
C GLY A 45 -7.13 4.80 -8.09
N CYS A 46 -7.21 4.29 -9.33
CA CYS A 46 -8.40 3.60 -9.83
C CYS A 46 -8.69 2.32 -9.02
N LEU A 47 -7.68 1.50 -8.76
CA LEU A 47 -7.85 0.27 -7.98
C LEU A 47 -8.28 0.57 -6.54
N ILE A 48 -7.65 1.56 -5.88
CA ILE A 48 -8.05 2.00 -4.54
C ILE A 48 -9.50 2.48 -4.55
N THR A 49 -9.89 3.30 -5.52
CA THR A 49 -11.26 3.81 -5.65
C THR A 49 -12.27 2.68 -5.80
N LEU A 50 -11.99 1.72 -6.69
CA LEU A 50 -12.85 0.57 -6.96
C LEU A 50 -13.02 -0.30 -5.69
N LEU A 51 -11.91 -0.67 -5.05
CA LEU A 51 -11.93 -1.51 -3.86
C LEU A 51 -12.63 -0.81 -2.68
N SER A 52 -12.38 0.49 -2.50
CA SER A 52 -13.02 1.30 -1.45
C SER A 52 -14.53 1.44 -1.69
N ALA A 53 -14.96 1.59 -2.94
CA ALA A 53 -16.38 1.63 -3.29
C ALA A 53 -17.06 0.30 -3.01
N LEU A 54 -16.42 -0.83 -3.35
CA LEU A 54 -16.94 -2.17 -3.04
C LEU A 54 -17.06 -2.39 -1.54
N GLU A 55 -16.05 -1.97 -0.77
CA GLU A 55 -16.06 -2.06 0.69
C GLU A 55 -17.13 -1.19 1.32
N LEU A 56 -17.28 0.06 0.88
CA LEU A 56 -18.32 0.98 1.34
C LEU A 56 -19.73 0.43 1.08
N VAL A 57 -19.96 -0.17 -0.09
CA VAL A 57 -21.25 -0.81 -0.43
C VAL A 57 -21.51 -2.03 0.45
N ARG A 58 -20.49 -2.88 0.68
CA ARG A 58 -20.61 -4.05 1.56
C ARG A 58 -20.94 -3.64 3.00
N GLU A 59 -20.23 -2.64 3.51
CA GLU A 59 -20.40 -2.18 4.89
C GLU A 59 -21.73 -1.45 5.09
N THR A 60 -22.16 -0.65 4.11
CA THR A 60 -23.49 -0.02 4.12
C THR A 60 -24.60 -1.08 4.10
N ARG A 61 -24.48 -2.12 3.27
CA ARG A 61 -25.44 -3.24 3.25
C ARG A 61 -25.45 -4.02 4.57
N ARG A 62 -24.28 -4.28 5.15
CA ARG A 62 -24.17 -4.90 6.48
C ARG A 62 -24.91 -4.07 7.51
N TRP A 63 -24.63 -2.77 7.59
CA TRP A 63 -25.26 -1.89 8.56
C TRP A 63 -26.79 -1.80 8.42
N LEU A 64 -27.31 -1.84 7.18
CA LEU A 64 -28.75 -1.75 6.89
C LEU A 64 -29.52 -3.07 7.09
N VAL A 65 -28.91 -4.23 6.81
CA VAL A 65 -29.62 -5.53 6.73
C VAL A 65 -29.26 -6.48 7.88
N LEU A 66 -28.03 -6.43 8.37
CA LEU A 66 -27.52 -7.33 9.40
C LEU A 66 -27.25 -6.50 10.66
N ARG A 67 -27.79 -6.91 11.82
CA ARG A 67 -27.52 -6.21 13.09
C ARG A 67 -26.01 -5.95 13.21
N PRO A 68 -25.57 -4.72 13.49
CA PRO A 68 -24.15 -4.39 13.50
C PRO A 68 -23.45 -5.23 14.56
N GLN A 69 -22.60 -6.15 14.12
CA GLN A 69 -21.60 -6.75 15.00
C GLN A 69 -20.57 -5.65 15.28
N PRO A 70 -20.17 -5.41 16.55
CA PRO A 70 -19.13 -4.46 16.87
C PRO A 70 -17.79 -4.99 16.32
N GLU A 71 -17.48 -4.64 15.08
CA GLU A 71 -16.16 -4.83 14.48
C GLU A 71 -15.16 -3.97 15.27
N SER A 72 -14.09 -4.60 15.75
CA SER A 72 -13.07 -3.94 16.55
C SER A 72 -12.19 -3.05 15.66
N GLY A 73 -12.62 -1.80 15.45
CA GLY A 73 -11.89 -0.80 14.63
C GLY A 73 -10.43 -0.56 15.06
N GLY A 74 -10.03 -1.02 16.25
CA GLY A 74 -8.63 -0.97 16.70
C GLY A 74 -7.65 -1.75 15.82
N ARG A 75 -8.06 -2.87 15.19
CA ARG A 75 -7.18 -3.64 14.30
C ARG A 75 -6.94 -2.93 12.96
N GLU A 76 -7.97 -2.28 12.43
CA GLU A 76 -7.87 -1.46 11.21
C GLU A 76 -6.96 -0.26 11.44
N LEU A 77 -7.17 0.45 12.55
CA LEU A 77 -6.36 1.62 12.92
C LEU A 77 -4.89 1.24 13.17
N PHE A 78 -4.66 0.11 13.85
CA PHE A 78 -3.30 -0.42 14.02
C PHE A 78 -2.66 -0.78 12.68
N SER A 79 -3.40 -1.42 11.77
CA SER A 79 -2.88 -1.78 10.45
C SER A 79 -2.53 -0.54 9.63
N LEU A 80 -3.39 0.49 9.67
CA LEU A 80 -3.13 1.79 9.05
C LEU A 80 -1.87 2.45 9.64
N ALA A 81 -1.75 2.46 10.96
CA ALA A 81 -0.58 3.03 11.65
C ALA A 81 0.72 2.30 11.28
N VAL A 82 0.68 0.96 11.17
CA VAL A 82 1.84 0.16 10.73
C VAL A 82 2.24 0.50 9.30
N VAL A 83 1.28 0.67 8.38
CA VAL A 83 1.58 1.06 6.98
C VAL A 83 2.18 2.46 6.92
N ILE A 84 1.60 3.43 7.64
CA ILE A 84 2.14 4.79 7.72
C ILE A 84 3.57 4.77 8.28
N ALA A 85 3.79 4.03 9.38
CA ALA A 85 5.10 3.87 9.97
C ALA A 85 6.12 3.24 9.00
N ALA A 86 5.70 2.24 8.22
CA ALA A 86 6.56 1.61 7.21
C ALA A 86 6.94 2.59 6.09
N VAL A 87 6.00 3.43 5.63
CA VAL A 87 6.27 4.47 4.62
C VAL A 87 7.23 5.53 5.16
N VAL A 88 6.99 6.03 6.38
CA VAL A 88 7.87 7.01 7.03
C VAL A 88 9.27 6.43 7.24
N PHE A 89 9.35 5.18 7.69
CA PHE A 89 10.62 4.46 7.83
C PHE A 89 11.34 4.32 6.49
N TYR A 90 10.63 3.98 5.41
CA TYR A 90 11.21 3.90 4.08
C TYR A 90 11.83 5.23 3.66
N ILE A 91 11.08 6.33 3.73
CA ILE A 91 11.56 7.66 3.32
C ILE A 91 12.79 8.09 4.15
N ALA A 92 12.80 7.78 5.45
CA ALA A 92 13.89 8.20 6.33
C ALA A 92 15.18 7.36 6.17
N PHE A 93 15.07 6.06 5.85
CA PHE A 93 16.21 5.14 5.89
C PHE A 93 16.67 4.63 4.53
N VAL A 94 15.90 4.80 3.46
CA VAL A 94 16.25 4.27 2.14
C VAL A 94 17.58 4.80 1.60
N ASP A 95 17.90 6.08 1.85
CA ASP A 95 19.16 6.68 1.39
C ASP A 95 20.38 6.11 2.13
N VAL A 96 20.19 5.69 3.38
CA VAL A 96 21.27 5.13 4.21
C VAL A 96 21.44 3.65 3.94
N LEU A 97 20.36 2.87 4.02
CA LEU A 97 20.36 1.40 3.94
C LEU A 97 20.28 0.86 2.51
N GLY A 98 19.80 1.66 1.56
CA GLY A 98 19.54 1.24 0.19
C GLY A 98 18.19 0.56 0.00
N PHE A 99 17.74 0.51 -1.25
CA PHE A 99 16.45 -0.02 -1.65
C PHE A 99 16.26 -1.50 -1.27
N VAL A 100 17.27 -2.33 -1.53
CA VAL A 100 17.16 -3.79 -1.33
C VAL A 100 16.95 -4.11 0.15
N VAL A 101 17.75 -3.51 1.03
CA VAL A 101 17.71 -3.78 2.48
C VAL A 101 16.43 -3.21 3.07
N THR A 102 16.11 -1.95 2.79
CA THR A 102 14.95 -1.26 3.37
C THR A 102 13.63 -1.93 2.94
N SER A 103 13.47 -2.20 1.64
CA SER A 103 12.27 -2.84 1.11
C SER A 103 12.13 -4.28 1.59
N SER A 104 13.22 -5.05 1.64
CA SER A 104 13.19 -6.41 2.17
C SER A 104 12.75 -6.42 3.63
N LEU A 105 13.28 -5.52 4.46
CA LEU A 105 12.90 -5.43 5.87
C LEU A 105 11.41 -5.14 6.03
N ILE A 106 10.88 -4.17 5.28
CA ILE A 106 9.46 -3.80 5.33
C ILE A 106 8.57 -4.96 4.89
N VAL A 107 8.86 -5.58 3.72
CA VAL A 107 8.04 -6.68 3.18
C VAL A 107 8.08 -7.89 4.10
N VAL A 108 9.25 -8.25 4.65
CA VAL A 108 9.39 -9.34 5.61
C VAL A 108 8.62 -9.03 6.89
N ALA A 109 8.78 -7.84 7.46
CA ALA A 109 8.08 -7.43 8.68
C ALA A 109 6.55 -7.48 8.51
N LEU A 110 6.05 -7.12 7.32
CA LEU A 110 4.64 -7.20 6.99
C LEU A 110 4.17 -8.65 6.76
N LEU A 111 4.96 -9.54 6.15
CA LEU A 111 4.55 -10.92 5.84
C LEU A 111 4.65 -11.90 7.02
N VAL A 112 5.69 -11.79 7.83
CA VAL A 112 6.00 -12.71 8.94
C VAL A 112 4.81 -12.94 9.90
N PRO A 113 4.03 -11.93 10.31
CA PRO A 113 2.89 -12.15 11.21
C PRO A 113 1.77 -12.98 10.56
N PHE A 114 1.66 -13.02 9.24
CA PHE A 114 0.60 -13.75 8.54
C PHE A 114 0.98 -15.19 8.16
N LEU A 115 2.27 -15.52 8.05
CA LEU A 115 2.71 -16.80 7.45
C LEU A 115 3.06 -17.95 8.42
N GLY A 116 2.73 -17.83 9.71
CA GLY A 116 2.71 -18.97 10.64
C GLY A 116 4.00 -19.80 10.65
N LYS A 117 3.95 -21.08 10.23
CA LYS A 117 5.09 -22.03 10.26
C LYS A 117 6.08 -21.89 9.09
N ARG A 118 5.75 -21.15 8.03
CA ARG A 118 6.61 -21.01 6.81
C ARG A 118 7.37 -19.68 6.74
N ARG A 119 7.60 -19.03 7.89
CA ARG A 119 8.23 -17.70 7.99
C ARG A 119 9.60 -17.60 7.30
N LEU A 120 10.42 -18.65 7.38
CA LEU A 120 11.75 -18.65 6.76
C LEU A 120 11.66 -18.67 5.22
N MET A 121 10.83 -19.56 4.66
CA MET A 121 10.59 -19.60 3.21
C MET A 121 9.94 -18.31 2.70
N ALA A 122 9.01 -17.74 3.47
CA ALA A 122 8.40 -16.45 3.16
C ALA A 122 9.41 -15.32 3.09
N SER A 123 10.32 -15.27 4.07
CA SER A 123 11.33 -14.22 4.16
C SER A 123 12.33 -14.33 3.01
N LEU A 124 12.78 -15.55 2.70
CA LEU A 124 13.64 -15.82 1.55
C LEU A 124 12.96 -15.43 0.24
N ALA A 125 11.69 -15.80 0.05
CA ALA A 125 10.93 -15.44 -1.15
C ALA A 125 10.75 -13.92 -1.27
N ALA A 126 10.49 -13.21 -0.17
CA ALA A 126 10.36 -11.75 -0.15
C ALA A 126 11.69 -11.07 -0.52
N ILE A 127 12.81 -11.49 0.08
CA ILE A 127 14.13 -10.95 -0.24
C ILE A 127 14.48 -11.23 -1.70
N ALA A 128 14.22 -12.44 -2.20
CA ALA A 128 14.45 -12.80 -3.60
C ALA A 128 13.60 -11.96 -4.55
N ALA A 129 12.33 -11.69 -4.22
CA ALA A 129 11.46 -10.84 -5.01
C ALA A 129 11.98 -9.38 -5.06
N VAL A 130 12.37 -8.82 -3.91
CA VAL A 130 12.93 -7.46 -3.83
C VAL A 130 14.25 -7.36 -4.61
N ALA A 131 15.14 -8.35 -4.47
CA ALA A 131 16.38 -8.41 -5.24
C ALA A 131 16.13 -8.53 -6.74
N GLY A 132 15.14 -9.33 -7.15
CA GLY A 132 14.71 -9.45 -8.55
C GLY A 132 14.17 -8.14 -9.11
N ILE A 133 13.37 -7.40 -8.33
CA ILE A 133 12.89 -6.07 -8.71
C ILE A 133 14.08 -5.10 -8.84
N TYR A 134 14.99 -5.08 -7.87
CA TYR A 134 16.19 -4.22 -7.94
C TYR A 134 16.99 -4.50 -9.22
N TYR A 135 17.25 -5.78 -9.52
CA TYR A 135 17.96 -6.19 -10.72
C TYR A 135 17.23 -5.77 -12.01
N LEU A 136 15.91 -5.97 -12.07
CA LEU A 136 15.09 -5.57 -13.21
C LEU A 136 15.22 -4.07 -13.48
N PHE A 137 15.16 -3.25 -12.42
CA PHE A 137 15.24 -1.81 -12.59
C PHE A 137 16.66 -1.30 -12.84
N SER A 138 17.67 -1.85 -12.16
CA SER A 138 19.06 -1.38 -12.28
C SER A 138 19.73 -1.88 -13.56
N ALA A 139 19.54 -3.14 -13.94
CA ALA A 139 20.26 -3.78 -15.04
C ALA A 139 19.48 -3.78 -16.36
N ILE A 140 18.15 -3.89 -16.29
CA ILE A 140 17.31 -3.99 -17.51
C ILE A 140 16.71 -2.62 -17.86
N LEU A 141 16.11 -1.93 -16.88
CA LEU A 141 15.48 -0.62 -17.12
C LEU A 141 16.43 0.57 -16.96
N LEU A 142 17.66 0.33 -16.47
CA LEU A 142 18.71 1.34 -16.26
C LEU A 142 18.24 2.53 -15.39
N VAL A 143 17.31 2.29 -14.47
CA VAL A 143 16.82 3.27 -13.51
C VAL A 143 17.68 3.18 -12.25
N PRO A 144 18.35 4.27 -11.83
CA PRO A 144 19.17 4.26 -10.63
C PRO A 144 18.27 4.18 -9.39
N LEU A 145 18.36 3.07 -8.67
CA LEU A 145 17.81 2.94 -7.33
C LEU A 145 18.90 3.29 -6.30
N PRO A 146 18.53 3.86 -5.15
CA PRO A 146 19.47 4.09 -4.07
C PRO A 146 20.06 2.76 -3.61
N SER A 147 21.37 2.57 -3.83
CA SER A 147 22.12 1.42 -3.32
C SER A 147 22.39 1.52 -1.81
N GLY A 148 22.22 2.74 -1.26
CA GLY A 148 22.50 3.07 0.14
C GLY A 148 23.91 3.58 0.32
N SER A 149 24.11 4.58 1.17
CA SER A 149 25.45 5.11 1.49
C SER A 149 26.39 4.12 2.21
N LEU A 150 25.85 2.99 2.69
CA LEU A 150 26.60 1.96 3.40
C LEU A 150 27.33 0.96 2.46
N PHE A 151 27.09 1.01 1.14
CA PHE A 151 27.68 0.09 0.16
C PHE A 151 28.02 0.79 -1.17
#